data_AF-A0A538F174-F1
#
_entry.id   AF-A0A538F174-F1
#
_cell.length_a   1.000
_cell.length_b   1.000
_cell.length_c   1.000
_cell.angle_alpha   90.00
_cell.angle_beta   90.00
_cell.angle_gamma   90.00
#
_symmetry.space_group_name_H-M   'P 1'
#
loop_
_entity.id
_entity.type
_entity.pdbx_description
1 polymer ?
#
loop_
_entity_poly.entity_id
_entity_poly.type
_entity_poly.pdbx_seq_one_letter_code
_entity_poly.pdbx_strand_id
1 'polypeptide(L)'
;MRAEVVELVFAGAVAVVFASAAAVALGRLSRRALIALGALLSVAALGAWVLVALDPARDVATAAGGLTVCAMFELGLLGLWRLLAHGRDLDRQLNAVEERLHAVADAETGTRAAELERTLTLARADSLARLVEEERRMAEERRKALQERERRAGSELSESLAKVEQRIARRLAEWRGDLERTDQALTAQLESLGQRQEQLIKEAASRLTVETERLESVGEEQRSRLAALAAEFERVVREIAERAQSELESHESDRRRALHEVADRLRERERELRERVATEETEAIQRIQAGLGDVERRQVDQLKRIVERTSSSFSDSLSKQFSDEIKRAREDAAQRLSRELDRAVEHFAREAQSVLAERLAHVADAGGQRLERKLSQIGSSLEHEQHELVAELQRRIGEAESELRSHVQALAADAEAERTVINARLNELRRRIEELVAEAESRLAPTFRTS
;
A
#
# COMPACT_ATOMS: atom_id res chain seq x y z
N MET A 1 154.66 27.96 40.20
CA MET A 1 153.77 28.99 40.80
C MET A 1 153.16 29.97 39.82
N ARG A 2 153.90 30.81 39.05
CA ARG A 2 153.22 31.79 38.14
C ARG A 2 152.46 31.13 36.98
N ALA A 3 152.95 30.02 36.42
CA ALA A 3 152.29 29.29 35.32
C ALA A 3 150.99 28.57 35.74
N GLU A 4 151.00 27.89 36.90
CA GLU A 4 149.84 27.15 37.43
C GLU A 4 148.62 28.05 37.69
N VAL A 5 148.85 29.30 38.10
CA VAL A 5 147.76 30.27 38.30
C VAL A 5 147.09 30.64 36.97
N VAL A 6 147.86 30.78 35.89
CA VAL A 6 147.32 31.14 34.57
C VAL A 6 146.55 29.98 33.96
N GLU A 7 147.00 28.73 34.15
CA GLU A 7 146.25 27.53 33.74
C GLU A 7 144.92 27.39 34.48
N LEU A 8 144.89 27.66 35.79
CA LEU A 8 143.65 27.59 36.60
C LEU A 8 142.66 28.69 36.20
N VAL A 9 143.16 29.89 35.88
CA VAL A 9 142.36 30.99 35.31
C VAL A 9 141.80 30.60 33.94
N PHE A 10 142.59 29.93 33.09
CA PHE A 10 142.11 29.43 31.80
C PHE A 10 141.05 28.34 31.94
N ALA A 11 141.25 27.34 32.81
CA ALA A 11 140.25 26.31 33.09
C ALA A 11 138.93 26.92 33.63
N GLY A 12 139.04 27.91 34.52
CA GLY A 12 137.90 28.68 35.02
C GLY A 12 137.18 29.45 33.91
N ALA A 13 137.93 30.08 33.00
CA ALA A 13 137.37 30.78 31.85
C ALA A 13 136.60 29.85 30.92
N VAL A 14 137.12 28.66 30.63
CA VAL A 14 136.42 27.65 29.83
C VAL A 14 135.11 27.25 30.49
N ALA A 15 135.11 26.99 31.80
CA ALA A 15 133.89 26.65 32.54
C ALA A 15 132.84 27.79 32.49
N VAL A 16 133.27 29.05 32.59
CA VAL A 16 132.40 30.23 32.48
C VAL A 16 131.75 30.29 31.11
N VAL A 17 132.51 30.09 30.03
CA VAL A 17 132.01 30.13 28.64
C VAL A 17 130.98 29.02 28.38
N PHE A 18 131.21 27.80 28.89
CA PHE A 18 130.24 26.71 28.75
C PHE A 18 128.98 26.97 29.58
N ALA A 19 129.12 27.49 30.80
CA ALA A 19 127.99 27.85 31.65
C ALA A 19 127.16 28.99 31.05
N SER A 20 127.81 30.01 30.47
CA SER A 20 127.13 31.12 29.80
C SER A 20 126.43 30.66 28.52
N ALA A 21 127.04 29.79 27.72
CA ALA A 21 126.42 29.18 26.55
C ALA A 21 125.14 28.41 26.92
N ALA A 22 125.23 27.54 27.93
CA ALA A 22 124.07 26.80 28.44
C ALA A 22 122.97 27.75 28.98
N ALA A 23 123.37 28.79 29.71
CA ALA A 23 122.43 29.75 30.27
C ALA A 23 121.76 30.64 29.20
N VAL A 24 122.45 30.93 28.08
CA VAL A 24 121.87 31.61 26.91
C VAL A 24 120.88 30.70 26.19
N ALA A 25 121.23 29.43 25.98
CA ALA A 25 120.33 28.44 25.38
C ALA A 25 119.04 28.26 26.24
N LEU A 26 119.19 28.26 27.56
CA LEU A 26 118.08 28.20 28.52
C LEU A 26 117.36 29.56 28.71
N GLY A 27 117.87 30.65 28.12
CA GLY A 27 117.31 32.00 28.26
C GLY A 27 117.38 32.60 29.67
N ARG A 28 118.22 32.05 30.57
CA ARG A 28 118.32 32.44 31.98
C ARG A 28 119.36 33.53 32.25
N LEU A 29 120.27 33.80 31.31
CA LEU A 29 121.33 34.79 31.48
C LEU A 29 120.88 36.18 31.01
N SER A 30 121.06 37.20 31.85
CA SER A 30 120.77 38.59 31.48
C SER A 30 121.86 39.17 30.58
N ARG A 31 121.49 40.08 29.68
CA ARG A 31 122.45 40.80 28.81
C ARG A 31 123.58 41.46 29.62
N ARG A 32 123.25 42.00 30.79
CA ARG A 32 124.23 42.64 31.69
C ARG A 32 125.26 41.64 32.22
N ALA A 33 124.83 40.42 32.54
CA ALA A 33 125.72 39.36 33.00
C ALA A 33 126.67 38.89 31.89
N LEU A 34 126.19 38.70 30.66
CA LEU A 34 127.05 38.35 29.51
C LEU A 34 128.10 39.44 29.22
N ILE A 35 127.69 40.71 29.22
CA ILE A 35 128.62 41.84 29.01
C ILE A 35 129.66 41.89 30.13
N ALA A 36 129.25 41.70 31.38
CA ALA A 36 130.16 41.69 32.52
C ALA A 36 131.16 40.53 32.46
N LEU A 37 130.71 39.31 32.14
CA LEU A 37 131.57 38.12 32.00
C LEU A 37 132.53 38.26 30.81
N GLY A 38 132.03 38.71 29.66
CA GLY A 38 132.88 38.97 28.49
C GLY A 38 133.92 40.06 28.75
N ALA A 39 133.57 41.13 29.47
CA ALA A 39 134.51 42.18 29.88
C ALA A 39 135.54 41.66 30.89
N LEU A 40 135.13 40.80 31.83
CA LEU A 40 136.05 40.20 32.79
C LEU A 40 137.05 39.26 32.11
N LEU A 41 136.58 38.46 31.14
CA LEU A 41 137.43 37.58 30.33
C LEU A 41 138.39 38.35 29.42
N SER A 42 137.95 39.47 28.83
CA SER A 42 138.84 40.30 28.00
C SER A 42 139.93 40.98 28.84
N VAL A 43 139.60 41.45 30.04
CA VAL A 43 140.60 41.98 31.00
C VAL A 43 141.58 40.88 31.43
N ALA A 44 141.09 39.67 31.72
CA ALA A 44 141.93 38.53 32.05
C ALA A 44 142.87 38.13 30.89
N ALA A 45 142.36 38.13 29.65
CA ALA A 45 143.14 37.87 28.45
C ALA A 45 144.25 38.93 28.25
N LEU A 46 143.92 40.22 28.41
CA LEU A 46 144.91 41.31 28.34
C LEU A 46 145.98 41.16 29.41
N GLY A 47 145.59 40.84 30.64
CA GLY A 47 146.52 40.57 31.74
C GLY A 47 147.47 39.40 31.44
N ALA A 48 146.95 38.31 30.86
CA ALA A 48 147.74 37.15 30.46
C ALA A 48 148.76 37.51 29.36
N TRP A 49 148.39 38.32 28.37
CA TRP A 49 149.32 38.79 27.33
C TRP A 49 150.40 39.72 27.87
N VAL A 50 150.08 40.58 28.85
CA VAL A 50 151.08 41.41 29.55
C VAL A 50 152.08 40.53 30.30
N LEU A 51 151.63 39.43 30.91
CA LEU A 51 152.50 38.44 31.56
C LEU A 51 153.43 37.72 30.58
N VAL A 52 152.92 37.30 29.41
CA VAL A 52 153.74 36.70 28.33
C VAL A 52 154.82 37.67 27.85
N ALA A 53 154.51 38.96 27.76
CA ALA A 53 155.47 39.98 27.33
C ALA A 53 156.61 40.18 28.35
N LEU A 54 156.35 39.93 29.64
CA LEU A 54 157.33 40.05 30.71
C LEU A 54 158.20 38.78 30.88
N ASP A 55 157.65 37.59 30.60
CA ASP A 55 158.35 36.31 30.71
C ASP A 55 157.81 35.32 29.65
N PRO A 56 158.50 35.14 28.51
CA PRO A 56 158.02 34.36 27.38
C PRO A 56 158.19 32.84 27.60
N ALA A 57 157.43 32.30 28.55
CA ALA A 57 157.27 30.86 28.72
C ALA A 57 156.15 30.33 27.79
N ARG A 58 156.40 29.19 27.12
CA ARG A 58 155.45 28.57 26.17
C ARG A 58 154.10 28.28 26.81
N ASP A 59 154.09 27.85 28.08
CA ASP A 59 152.88 27.45 28.80
C ASP A 59 151.95 28.64 29.12
N VAL A 60 152.52 29.85 29.26
CA VAL A 60 151.72 31.06 29.49
C VAL A 60 151.09 31.55 28.18
N ALA A 61 151.76 31.37 27.04
CA ALA A 61 151.26 31.76 25.73
C ALA A 61 150.06 30.91 25.27
N THR A 62 150.04 29.60 25.55
CA THR A 62 148.90 28.72 25.23
C THR A 62 147.66 29.11 26.04
N ALA A 63 147.81 29.41 27.33
CA ALA A 63 146.71 29.85 28.18
C ALA A 63 146.19 31.25 27.80
N ALA A 64 147.08 32.18 27.42
CA ALA A 64 146.69 33.50 26.91
C ALA A 64 145.89 33.40 25.60
N GLY A 65 146.30 32.51 24.68
CA GLY A 65 145.54 32.22 23.45
C GLY A 65 144.18 31.54 23.74
N GLY A 66 144.13 30.68 24.75
CA GLY A 66 142.87 30.09 25.22
C GLY A 66 141.88 31.13 25.75
N LEU A 67 142.37 32.13 26.51
CA LEU A 67 141.54 33.21 27.06
C LEU A 67 140.99 34.15 25.98
N THR A 68 141.75 34.44 24.91
CA THR A 68 141.23 35.26 23.80
C THR A 68 140.13 34.55 23.01
N VAL A 69 140.27 33.23 22.80
CA VAL A 69 139.20 32.42 22.19
C VAL A 69 137.95 32.40 23.06
N CYS A 70 138.12 32.27 24.39
CA CYS A 70 137.01 32.34 25.34
C CYS A 70 136.29 33.70 25.28
N ALA A 71 137.04 34.81 25.23
CA ALA A 71 136.47 36.15 25.09
C ALA A 71 135.72 36.34 23.75
N MET A 72 136.24 35.77 22.65
CA MET A 72 135.57 35.81 21.34
C MET A 72 134.26 34.99 21.35
N PHE A 73 134.24 33.84 22.03
CA PHE A 73 133.05 33.01 22.13
C PHE A 73 131.92 33.69 22.92
N GLU A 74 132.24 34.41 24.00
CA GLU A 74 131.26 35.23 24.74
C GLU A 74 130.66 36.35 23.89
N LEU A 75 131.45 36.97 23.00
CA LEU A 75 130.92 37.93 22.02
C LEU A 75 129.98 37.24 21.01
N GLY A 76 130.29 36.02 20.60
CA GLY A 76 129.40 35.18 19.79
C GLY A 76 128.06 34.89 20.50
N LEU A 77 128.10 34.57 21.79
CA LEU A 77 126.91 34.34 22.61
C LEU A 77 126.03 35.58 22.74
N LEU A 78 126.62 36.78 22.80
CA LEU A 78 125.87 38.04 22.75
C LEU A 78 125.13 38.23 21.42
N GLY A 79 125.77 37.87 20.30
CA GLY A 79 125.13 37.88 18.97
C GLY A 79 123.95 36.92 18.90
N LEU A 80 124.14 35.69 19.39
CA LEU A 80 123.10 34.65 19.44
C LEU A 80 121.93 35.05 20.34
N TRP A 81 122.20 35.63 21.51
CA TRP A 81 121.17 36.16 22.41
C TRP A 81 120.33 37.24 21.73
N ARG A 82 120.97 38.14 20.96
CA ARG A 82 120.26 39.22 20.24
C ARG A 82 119.34 38.65 19.14
N LEU A 83 119.78 37.65 18.39
CA LEU A 83 118.97 36.99 17.37
C LEU A 83 117.78 36.24 18.00
N LEU A 84 117.98 35.52 19.12
CA LEU A 84 116.90 34.86 19.84
C LEU A 84 115.90 35.85 20.44
N ALA A 85 116.38 36.98 20.98
CA ALA A 85 115.51 38.02 21.50
C ALA A 85 114.66 38.68 20.40
N HIS A 86 115.25 38.89 19.22
CA HIS A 86 114.54 39.43 18.07
C HIS A 86 113.53 38.42 17.50
N GLY A 87 113.88 37.13 17.42
CA GLY A 87 112.97 36.06 17.01
C GLY A 87 111.73 35.98 17.91
N ARG A 88 111.93 36.02 19.24
CA ARG A 88 110.81 36.04 20.20
C ARG A 88 109.92 37.28 20.08
N ASP A 89 110.46 38.42 19.67
CA ASP A 89 109.67 39.62 19.46
C ASP A 89 108.83 39.52 18.17
N LEU A 90 109.41 38.97 17.10
CA LEU A 90 108.69 38.64 15.87
C LEU A 90 107.59 37.62 16.13
N ASP A 91 107.84 36.55 16.89
CA ASP A 91 106.83 35.55 17.24
C ASP A 91 105.66 36.18 18.02
N ARG A 92 105.94 37.10 18.94
CA ARG A 92 104.89 37.83 19.65
C ARG A 92 104.08 38.73 18.72
N GLN A 93 104.74 39.42 17.79
CA GLN A 93 104.05 40.26 16.81
C GLN A 93 103.20 39.42 15.85
N LEU A 94 103.72 38.27 15.39
CA LEU A 94 102.99 37.32 14.56
C LEU A 94 101.76 36.78 15.29
N ASN A 95 101.92 36.30 16.53
CA ASN A 95 100.80 35.82 17.33
C ASN A 95 99.76 36.93 17.57
N ALA A 96 100.19 38.16 17.86
CA ALA A 96 99.26 39.28 18.04
C ALA A 96 98.52 39.66 16.74
N VAL A 97 99.16 39.51 15.57
CA VAL A 97 98.52 39.72 14.26
C VAL A 97 97.56 38.58 13.94
N GLU A 98 97.95 37.33 14.22
CA GLU A 98 97.13 36.13 14.05
C GLU A 98 95.87 36.19 14.93
N GLU A 99 96.01 36.54 16.21
CA GLU A 99 94.87 36.75 17.12
C GLU A 99 93.93 37.85 16.61
N ARG A 100 94.46 38.95 16.09
CA ARG A 100 93.64 40.03 15.48
C ARG A 100 92.93 39.56 14.22
N LEU A 101 93.60 38.76 13.38
CA LEU A 101 93.02 38.24 12.15
C LEU A 101 91.90 37.23 12.47
N HIS A 102 92.10 36.35 13.45
CA HIS A 102 91.06 35.48 13.95
C HIS A 102 89.87 36.26 14.53
N ALA A 103 90.13 37.28 15.37
CA ALA A 103 89.06 38.10 15.92
C ALA A 103 88.24 38.82 14.83
N VAL A 104 88.89 39.32 13.78
CA VAL A 104 88.19 39.94 12.63
C VAL A 104 87.44 38.89 11.81
N ALA A 105 88.02 37.72 11.57
CA ALA A 105 87.36 36.64 10.86
C ALA A 105 86.12 36.13 11.61
N ASP A 106 86.20 35.98 12.93
CA ASP A 106 85.08 35.57 13.79
C ASP A 106 83.98 36.65 13.81
N ALA A 107 84.37 37.93 13.86
CA ALA A 107 83.41 39.03 13.79
C ALA A 107 82.69 39.12 12.42
N GLU A 108 83.42 38.95 11.32
CA GLU A 108 82.84 38.98 9.98
C GLU A 108 81.97 37.74 9.74
N THR A 109 82.40 36.54 10.15
CA THR A 109 81.58 35.32 10.04
C THR A 109 80.30 35.41 10.87
N GLY A 110 80.37 35.96 12.08
CA GLY A 110 79.20 36.24 12.92
C GLY A 110 78.24 37.25 12.26
N THR A 111 78.78 38.33 11.70
CA THR A 111 77.97 39.35 11.00
C THR A 111 77.30 38.76 9.76
N ARG A 112 78.04 37.99 8.95
CA ARG A 112 77.50 37.31 7.75
C ARG A 112 76.46 36.26 8.11
N ALA A 113 76.67 35.49 9.18
CA ALA A 113 75.68 34.55 9.66
C ALA A 113 74.37 35.26 10.05
N ALA A 114 74.46 36.37 10.79
CA ALA A 114 73.28 37.15 11.17
C ALA A 114 72.57 37.79 9.96
N GLU A 115 73.31 38.29 8.97
CA GLU A 115 72.76 38.79 7.70
C GLU A 115 72.04 37.68 6.92
N LEU A 116 72.63 36.48 6.84
CA LEU A 116 72.03 35.33 6.20
C LEU A 116 70.77 34.86 6.93
N GLU A 117 70.77 34.81 8.26
CA GLU A 117 69.56 34.49 9.04
C GLU A 117 68.45 35.53 8.81
N ARG A 118 68.79 36.81 8.77
CA ARG A 118 67.81 37.88 8.50
C ARG A 118 67.22 37.78 7.08
N THR A 119 68.06 37.54 6.08
CA THR A 119 67.58 37.36 4.69
C THR A 119 66.76 36.08 4.54
N LEU A 120 67.15 34.99 5.20
CA LEU A 120 66.39 33.74 5.21
C LEU A 120 65.04 33.89 5.91
N THR A 121 64.98 34.60 7.04
CA THR A 121 63.71 34.85 7.75
C THR A 121 62.77 35.72 6.92
N LEU A 122 63.29 36.76 6.25
CA LEU A 122 62.50 37.56 5.30
C LEU A 122 62.04 36.75 4.09
N ALA A 123 62.92 35.94 3.49
CA ALA A 123 62.55 35.08 2.36
C ALA A 123 61.51 34.02 2.74
N ARG A 124 61.61 33.45 3.96
CA ARG A 124 60.59 32.54 4.52
C ARG A 124 59.27 33.24 4.79
N ALA A 125 59.31 34.48 5.29
CA ALA A 125 58.10 35.27 5.50
C ALA A 125 57.42 35.61 4.16
N ASP A 126 58.17 35.99 3.13
CA ASP A 126 57.64 36.27 1.78
C ASP A 126 57.03 35.02 1.15
N SER A 127 57.71 33.87 1.25
CA SER A 127 57.18 32.61 0.70
C SER A 127 55.91 32.14 1.41
N LEU A 128 55.84 32.27 2.74
CA LEU A 128 54.62 31.98 3.50
C LEU A 128 53.50 32.96 3.16
N ALA A 129 53.79 34.25 3.00
CA ALA A 129 52.80 35.24 2.59
C ALA A 129 52.22 34.93 1.20
N ARG A 130 53.07 34.57 0.23
CA ARG A 130 52.64 34.13 -1.10
C ARG A 130 51.77 32.88 -1.04
N LEU A 131 52.14 31.89 -0.22
CA LEU A 131 51.36 30.67 -0.07
C LEU A 131 49.97 30.97 0.53
N VAL A 132 49.88 31.84 1.53
CA VAL A 132 48.59 32.26 2.11
C VAL A 132 47.73 33.00 1.08
N GLU A 133 48.33 33.83 0.23
CA GLU A 133 47.60 34.54 -0.82
C GLU A 133 47.09 33.58 -1.90
N GLU A 134 47.88 32.60 -2.31
CA GLU A 134 47.43 31.55 -3.24
C GLU A 134 46.35 30.66 -2.61
N GLU A 135 46.43 30.33 -1.33
CA GLU A 135 45.36 29.59 -0.62
C GLU A 135 44.06 30.40 -0.57
N ARG A 136 44.13 31.71 -0.32
CA ARG A 136 42.96 32.60 -0.40
C ARG A 136 42.37 32.63 -1.79
N ARG A 137 43.22 32.78 -2.81
CA ARG A 137 42.81 32.75 -4.21
C ARG A 137 42.15 31.44 -4.59
N MET A 138 42.75 30.29 -4.24
CA MET A 138 42.17 28.97 -4.47
C MET A 138 40.84 28.79 -3.73
N ALA A 139 40.73 29.28 -2.49
CA ALA A 139 39.49 29.24 -1.73
C ALA A 139 38.39 30.10 -2.38
N GLU A 140 38.73 31.28 -2.90
CA GLU A 140 37.80 32.13 -3.64
C GLU A 140 37.38 31.50 -4.98
N GLU A 141 38.31 30.90 -5.72
CA GLU A 141 38.03 30.18 -6.96
C GLU A 141 37.11 28.97 -6.70
N ARG A 142 37.38 28.20 -5.64
CA ARG A 142 36.51 27.09 -5.19
C ARG A 142 35.12 27.60 -4.78
N ARG A 143 35.04 28.71 -4.05
CA ARG A 143 33.77 29.32 -3.64
C ARG A 143 32.95 29.77 -4.85
N LYS A 144 33.59 30.43 -5.82
CA LYS A 144 32.94 30.84 -7.08
C LYS A 144 32.48 29.64 -7.90
N ALA A 145 33.31 28.61 -8.03
CA ALA A 145 32.97 27.39 -8.73
C ALA A 145 31.81 26.63 -8.06
N LEU A 146 31.75 26.60 -6.73
CA LEU A 146 30.65 26.01 -5.98
C LEU A 146 29.34 26.79 -6.21
N GLN A 147 29.37 28.12 -6.09
CA GLN A 147 28.20 28.96 -6.35
C GLN A 147 27.67 28.81 -7.78
N GLU A 148 28.57 28.66 -8.76
CA GLU A 148 28.19 28.41 -10.15
C GLU A 148 27.54 27.03 -10.33
N ARG A 149 28.08 25.99 -9.67
CA ARG A 149 27.47 24.65 -9.68
C ARG A 149 26.11 24.64 -8.99
N GLU A 150 25.96 25.32 -7.86
CA GLU A 150 24.68 25.46 -7.15
C GLU A 150 23.64 26.17 -8.01
N ARG A 151 24.02 27.24 -8.71
CA ARG A 151 23.13 27.94 -9.65
C ARG A 151 22.69 27.04 -10.80
N ARG A 152 23.63 26.29 -11.40
CA ARG A 152 23.32 25.36 -12.49
C ARG A 152 22.39 24.24 -12.03
N ALA A 153 22.72 23.57 -10.92
CA ALA A 153 21.88 22.54 -10.34
C ALA A 153 20.50 23.09 -9.96
N GLY A 154 20.42 24.30 -9.41
CA GLY A 154 19.16 24.99 -9.12
C GLY A 154 18.33 25.28 -10.37
N SER A 155 18.96 25.69 -11.47
CA SER A 155 18.28 25.91 -12.75
C SER A 155 17.80 24.61 -13.40
N GLU A 156 18.62 23.55 -13.35
CA GLU A 156 18.26 22.22 -13.88
C GLU A 156 17.11 21.60 -13.06
N LEU A 157 17.15 21.72 -11.73
CA LEU A 157 16.06 21.31 -10.86
C LEU A 157 14.78 22.11 -11.15
N SER A 158 14.87 23.43 -11.28
CA SER A 158 13.71 24.27 -11.61
C SER A 158 13.10 23.92 -12.97
N GLU A 159 13.94 23.65 -13.98
CA GLU A 159 13.50 23.23 -15.31
C GLU A 159 12.85 21.83 -15.28
N SER A 160 13.45 20.88 -14.55
CA SER A 160 12.87 19.54 -14.39
C SER A 160 11.53 19.58 -13.63
N LEU A 161 11.42 20.40 -12.60
CA LEU A 161 10.16 20.63 -11.87
C LEU A 161 9.10 21.24 -12.79
N ALA A 162 9.44 22.27 -13.56
CA ALA A 162 8.52 22.86 -14.54
C ALA A 162 8.04 21.84 -15.58
N LYS A 163 8.93 20.95 -16.07
CA LYS A 163 8.57 19.85 -16.98
C LYS A 163 7.62 18.83 -16.32
N VAL A 164 7.85 18.50 -15.05
CA VAL A 164 6.98 17.59 -14.29
C VAL A 164 5.62 18.24 -14.03
N GLU A 165 5.58 19.50 -13.62
CA GLU A 165 4.34 20.27 -13.43
C GLU A 165 3.54 20.35 -14.74
N GLN A 166 4.19 20.64 -15.87
CA GLN A 166 3.53 20.67 -17.17
C GLN A 166 3.00 19.29 -17.58
N ARG A 167 3.74 18.21 -17.28
CA ARG A 167 3.29 16.83 -17.53
C ARG A 167 2.07 16.48 -16.68
N ILE A 168 2.06 16.86 -15.40
CA ILE A 168 0.92 16.65 -14.50
C ILE A 168 -0.29 17.45 -14.98
N ALA A 169 -0.11 18.74 -15.31
CA ALA A 169 -1.19 19.58 -15.82
C ALA A 169 -1.80 19.00 -17.12
N ARG A 170 -0.95 18.53 -18.04
CA ARG A 170 -1.40 17.84 -19.26
C ARG A 170 -2.19 16.58 -18.94
N ARG A 171 -1.68 15.72 -18.06
CA ARG A 171 -2.35 14.46 -17.70
C ARG A 171 -3.67 14.70 -16.97
N LEU A 172 -3.77 15.73 -16.13
CA LEU A 172 -5.02 16.15 -15.50
C LEU A 172 -6.03 16.68 -16.52
N ALA A 173 -5.58 17.43 -17.54
CA ALA A 173 -6.45 17.88 -18.61
C ALA A 173 -6.96 16.71 -19.49
N GLU A 174 -6.09 15.75 -19.80
CA GLU A 174 -6.46 14.52 -20.50
C GLU A 174 -7.49 13.71 -19.69
N TRP A 175 -7.24 13.47 -18.40
CA TRP A 175 -8.20 12.79 -17.52
C TRP A 175 -9.52 13.51 -17.37
N ARG A 176 -9.50 14.85 -17.29
CA ARG A 176 -10.73 15.65 -17.28
C ARG A 176 -11.53 15.45 -18.56
N GLY A 177 -10.86 15.46 -19.72
CA GLY A 177 -11.49 15.19 -21.00
C GLY A 177 -12.03 13.76 -21.12
N ASP A 178 -11.31 12.78 -20.60
CA ASP A 178 -11.77 11.38 -20.57
C ASP A 178 -13.01 11.21 -19.67
N LEU A 179 -13.00 11.84 -18.48
CA LEU A 179 -14.16 11.85 -17.58
C LEU A 179 -15.39 12.49 -18.23
N GLU A 180 -15.22 13.62 -18.90
CA GLU A 180 -16.30 14.31 -19.62
C GLU A 180 -16.86 13.45 -20.77
N ARG A 181 -16.01 12.73 -21.51
CA ARG A 181 -16.46 11.76 -22.53
C ARG A 181 -17.21 10.59 -21.92
N THR A 182 -16.75 10.06 -20.78
CA THR A 182 -17.46 8.96 -20.10
C THR A 182 -18.81 9.42 -19.55
N ASP A 183 -18.90 10.64 -19.01
CA ASP A 183 -20.14 11.23 -18.53
C ASP A 183 -21.15 11.43 -19.66
N GLN A 184 -20.70 11.98 -20.80
CA GLN A 184 -21.53 12.11 -22.00
C GLN A 184 -21.98 10.75 -22.54
N ALA A 185 -21.10 9.75 -22.55
CA ALA A 185 -21.43 8.39 -22.99
C ALA A 185 -22.45 7.72 -22.07
N LEU A 186 -22.29 7.86 -20.74
CA LEU A 186 -23.26 7.35 -19.75
C LEU A 186 -24.61 8.05 -19.87
N THR A 187 -24.61 9.37 -20.07
CA THR A 187 -25.83 10.15 -20.28
C THR A 187 -26.57 9.68 -21.54
N ALA A 188 -25.85 9.50 -22.65
CA ALA A 188 -26.42 8.96 -23.88
C ALA A 188 -26.94 7.52 -23.72
N GLN A 189 -26.24 6.67 -22.98
CA GLN A 189 -26.72 5.33 -22.65
C GLN A 189 -27.99 5.37 -21.81
N LEU A 190 -28.07 6.22 -20.80
CA LEU A 190 -29.25 6.40 -19.96
C LEU A 190 -30.44 6.91 -20.78
N GLU A 191 -30.24 7.87 -21.68
CA GLU A 191 -31.27 8.33 -22.61
C GLU A 191 -31.74 7.20 -23.54
N SER A 192 -30.82 6.42 -24.11
CA SER A 192 -31.16 5.29 -24.97
C SER A 192 -31.93 4.19 -24.22
N LEU A 193 -31.58 3.93 -22.95
CA LEU A 193 -32.29 2.99 -22.08
C LEU A 193 -33.67 3.53 -21.73
N GLY A 194 -33.80 4.82 -21.43
CA GLY A 194 -35.08 5.50 -21.21
C GLY A 194 -35.99 5.39 -22.43
N GLN A 195 -35.48 5.68 -23.62
CA GLN A 195 -36.23 5.54 -24.88
C GLN A 195 -36.64 4.09 -25.14
N ARG A 196 -35.76 3.11 -24.88
CA ARG A 196 -36.07 1.70 -25.06
C ARG A 196 -37.12 1.21 -24.06
N GLN A 197 -37.05 1.66 -22.80
CA GLN A 197 -38.08 1.38 -21.81
C GLN A 197 -39.43 2.01 -22.20
N GLU A 198 -39.44 3.27 -22.65
CA GLU A 198 -40.66 3.92 -23.11
C GLU A 198 -41.27 3.20 -24.32
N GLN A 199 -40.45 2.76 -25.26
CA GLN A 199 -40.89 2.00 -26.42
C GLN A 199 -41.47 0.63 -26.03
N LEU A 200 -40.83 -0.08 -25.10
CA LEU A 200 -41.35 -1.34 -24.57
C LEU A 200 -42.66 -1.15 -23.80
N ILE A 201 -42.80 -0.05 -23.04
CA ILE A 201 -44.06 0.29 -22.35
C ILE A 201 -45.15 0.61 -23.37
N LYS A 202 -44.87 1.39 -24.40
CA LYS A 202 -45.81 1.68 -25.50
C LYS A 202 -46.23 0.41 -26.23
N GLU A 203 -45.28 -0.48 -26.52
CA GLU A 203 -45.57 -1.77 -27.14
C GLU A 203 -46.44 -2.64 -26.23
N ALA A 204 -46.10 -2.77 -24.95
CA ALA A 204 -46.89 -3.51 -23.96
C ALA A 204 -48.30 -2.93 -23.80
N ALA A 205 -48.44 -1.59 -23.75
CA ALA A 205 -49.73 -0.91 -23.71
C ALA A 205 -50.56 -1.21 -24.96
N SER A 206 -49.96 -1.16 -26.16
CA SER A 206 -50.65 -1.51 -27.41
C SER A 206 -51.07 -2.98 -27.48
N ARG A 207 -50.26 -3.89 -26.91
CA ARG A 207 -50.63 -5.30 -26.81
C ARG A 207 -51.79 -5.50 -25.84
N LEU A 208 -51.77 -4.82 -24.69
CA LEU A 208 -52.85 -4.85 -23.71
C LEU A 208 -54.15 -4.28 -24.29
N THR A 209 -54.11 -3.20 -25.08
CA THR A 209 -55.32 -2.68 -25.74
C THR A 209 -55.88 -3.70 -26.73
N VAL A 210 -55.03 -4.33 -27.55
CA VAL A 210 -55.46 -5.38 -28.49
C VAL A 210 -56.00 -6.62 -27.75
N GLU A 211 -55.36 -7.03 -26.66
CA GLU A 211 -55.85 -8.14 -25.83
C GLU A 211 -57.19 -7.80 -25.15
N THR A 212 -57.37 -6.55 -24.72
CA THR A 212 -58.63 -6.08 -24.12
C THR A 212 -59.75 -6.08 -25.15
N GLU A 213 -59.53 -5.55 -26.36
CA GLU A 213 -60.49 -5.57 -27.46
C GLU A 213 -60.86 -7.02 -27.87
N ARG A 214 -59.89 -7.94 -27.88
CA ARG A 214 -60.14 -9.37 -28.11
C ARG A 214 -60.94 -10.02 -26.99
N LEU A 215 -60.67 -9.68 -25.74
CA LEU A 215 -61.44 -10.19 -24.60
C LEU A 215 -62.87 -9.65 -24.62
N GLU A 216 -63.06 -8.39 -25.02
CA GLU A 216 -64.38 -7.80 -25.21
C GLU A 216 -65.13 -8.50 -26.34
N SER A 217 -64.51 -8.72 -27.50
CA SER A 217 -65.15 -9.41 -28.62
C SER A 217 -65.49 -10.87 -28.30
N VAL A 218 -64.57 -11.62 -27.65
CA VAL A 218 -64.84 -12.97 -27.15
C VAL A 218 -65.94 -12.94 -26.07
N GLY A 219 -65.95 -11.93 -25.22
CA GLY A 219 -66.99 -11.71 -24.22
C GLY A 219 -68.36 -11.45 -24.85
N GLU A 220 -68.43 -10.65 -25.91
CA GLU A 220 -69.66 -10.41 -26.68
C GLU A 220 -70.11 -11.66 -27.46
N GLU A 221 -69.19 -12.43 -28.04
CA GLU A 221 -69.50 -13.73 -28.61
C GLU A 221 -70.04 -14.70 -27.56
N GLN A 222 -69.46 -14.76 -26.36
CA GLN A 222 -69.97 -15.60 -25.28
C GLN A 222 -71.36 -15.14 -24.81
N ARG A 223 -71.57 -13.82 -24.62
CA ARG A 223 -72.89 -13.27 -24.27
C ARG A 223 -73.94 -13.58 -25.34
N SER A 224 -73.59 -13.45 -26.62
CA SER A 224 -74.51 -13.76 -27.72
C SER A 224 -74.81 -15.26 -27.83
N ARG A 225 -73.82 -16.14 -27.64
CA ARG A 225 -74.03 -17.60 -27.56
C ARG A 225 -74.90 -17.97 -26.35
N LEU A 226 -74.68 -17.37 -25.19
CA LEU A 226 -75.52 -17.57 -24.00
C LEU A 226 -76.94 -17.06 -24.22
N ALA A 227 -77.12 -15.92 -24.89
CA ALA A 227 -78.45 -15.41 -25.26
C ALA A 227 -79.15 -16.32 -26.28
N ALA A 228 -78.42 -16.85 -27.26
CA ALA A 228 -78.95 -17.81 -28.23
C ALA A 228 -79.37 -19.12 -27.54
N LEU A 229 -78.53 -19.66 -26.65
CA LEU A 229 -78.88 -20.83 -25.83
C LEU A 229 -80.10 -20.55 -24.95
N ALA A 230 -80.18 -19.38 -24.31
CA ALA A 230 -81.34 -19.01 -23.51
C ALA A 230 -82.62 -18.93 -24.37
N ALA A 231 -82.54 -18.38 -25.57
CA ALA A 231 -83.65 -18.34 -26.53
C ALA A 231 -84.03 -19.73 -27.04
N GLU A 232 -83.05 -20.62 -27.28
CA GLU A 232 -83.29 -22.01 -27.62
C GLU A 232 -83.95 -22.78 -26.47
N PHE A 233 -83.49 -22.58 -25.22
CA PHE A 233 -84.13 -23.15 -24.04
C PHE A 233 -85.56 -22.63 -23.89
N GLU A 234 -85.78 -21.33 -24.06
CA GLU A 234 -87.13 -20.76 -24.02
C GLU A 234 -88.02 -21.34 -25.12
N ARG A 235 -87.49 -21.48 -26.35
CA ARG A 235 -88.20 -22.12 -27.47
C ARG A 235 -88.55 -23.57 -27.17
N VAL A 236 -87.61 -24.36 -26.64
CA VAL A 236 -87.83 -25.76 -26.27
C VAL A 236 -88.85 -25.86 -25.14
N VAL A 237 -88.78 -25.00 -24.12
CA VAL A 237 -89.79 -24.94 -23.05
C VAL A 237 -91.16 -24.61 -23.61
N ARG A 238 -91.26 -23.65 -24.55
CA ARG A 238 -92.51 -23.30 -25.23
C ARG A 238 -93.05 -24.45 -26.06
N GLU A 239 -92.21 -25.11 -26.84
CA GLU A 239 -92.58 -26.27 -27.67
C GLU A 239 -93.02 -27.46 -26.80
N ILE A 240 -92.38 -27.71 -25.66
CA ILE A 240 -92.81 -28.72 -24.69
C ILE A 240 -94.17 -28.32 -24.09
N ALA A 241 -94.37 -27.05 -23.73
CA ALA A 241 -95.64 -26.58 -23.19
C ALA A 241 -96.78 -26.68 -24.21
N GLU A 242 -96.54 -26.31 -25.47
CA GLU A 242 -97.49 -26.44 -26.58
C GLU A 242 -97.79 -27.91 -26.90
N ARG A 243 -96.78 -28.78 -26.92
CA ARG A 243 -96.99 -30.24 -27.08
C ARG A 243 -97.83 -30.80 -25.94
N ALA A 244 -97.47 -30.50 -24.68
CA ALA A 244 -98.24 -30.93 -23.53
C ALA A 244 -99.68 -30.40 -23.56
N GLN A 245 -99.89 -29.16 -24.01
CA GLN A 245 -101.23 -28.60 -24.18
C GLN A 245 -102.01 -29.31 -25.30
N SER A 246 -101.38 -29.58 -26.44
CA SER A 246 -102.01 -30.33 -27.54
C SER A 246 -102.35 -31.77 -27.17
N GLU A 247 -101.49 -32.43 -26.38
CA GLU A 247 -101.75 -33.75 -25.81
C GLU A 247 -102.92 -33.70 -24.81
N LEU A 248 -102.98 -32.68 -23.95
CA LEU A 248 -104.11 -32.46 -23.04
C LEU A 248 -105.41 -32.20 -23.81
N GLU A 249 -105.39 -31.38 -24.86
CA GLU A 249 -106.57 -31.12 -25.72
C GLU A 249 -107.02 -32.38 -26.46
N SER A 250 -106.07 -33.19 -26.95
CA SER A 250 -106.37 -34.52 -27.53
C SER A 250 -107.00 -35.43 -26.49
N HIS A 251 -106.41 -35.53 -25.30
CA HIS A 251 -106.95 -36.32 -24.19
C HIS A 251 -108.33 -35.84 -23.74
N GLU A 252 -108.58 -34.52 -23.73
CA GLU A 252 -109.90 -33.97 -23.48
C GLU A 252 -110.89 -34.34 -24.58
N SER A 253 -110.48 -34.30 -25.85
CA SER A 253 -111.32 -34.68 -26.98
C SER A 253 -111.66 -36.17 -26.96
N ASP A 254 -110.68 -37.03 -26.65
CA ASP A 254 -110.86 -38.48 -26.49
C ASP A 254 -111.74 -38.79 -25.29
N ARG A 255 -111.55 -38.09 -24.17
CA ARG A 255 -112.42 -38.19 -23.00
C ARG A 255 -113.85 -37.75 -23.32
N ARG A 256 -114.05 -36.66 -24.07
CA ARG A 256 -115.39 -36.24 -24.52
C ARG A 256 -116.02 -37.28 -25.43
N ARG A 257 -115.25 -37.87 -26.36
CA ARG A 257 -115.71 -38.94 -27.25
C ARG A 257 -116.09 -40.21 -26.48
N ALA A 258 -115.26 -40.64 -25.54
CA ALA A 258 -115.53 -41.78 -24.67
C ALA A 258 -116.76 -41.54 -23.77
N LEU A 259 -116.91 -40.32 -23.21
CA LEU A 259 -118.11 -39.95 -22.45
C LEU A 259 -119.37 -39.93 -23.33
N HIS A 260 -119.25 -39.50 -24.59
CA HIS A 260 -120.37 -39.54 -25.53
C HIS A 260 -120.75 -40.97 -25.90
N GLU A 261 -119.77 -41.82 -26.16
CA GLU A 261 -119.99 -43.25 -26.42
C GLU A 261 -120.61 -43.97 -25.22
N VAL A 262 -120.17 -43.65 -24.00
CA VAL A 262 -120.81 -44.17 -22.76
C VAL A 262 -122.25 -43.64 -22.63
N ALA A 263 -122.50 -42.37 -22.92
CA ALA A 263 -123.84 -41.79 -22.89
C ALA A 263 -124.77 -42.43 -23.94
N ASP A 264 -124.27 -42.74 -25.13
CA ASP A 264 -125.04 -43.41 -26.18
C ASP A 264 -125.29 -44.88 -25.84
N ARG A 265 -124.30 -45.61 -25.32
CA ARG A 265 -124.50 -46.97 -24.77
C ARG A 265 -125.52 -46.99 -23.62
N LEU A 266 -125.54 -45.95 -22.77
CA LEU A 266 -126.55 -45.81 -21.72
C LEU A 266 -127.94 -45.56 -22.29
N ARG A 267 -128.09 -44.69 -23.30
CA ARG A 267 -129.36 -44.45 -23.99
C ARG A 267 -129.87 -45.68 -24.73
N GLU A 268 -128.97 -46.44 -25.32
CA GLU A 268 -129.29 -47.69 -26.03
C GLU A 268 -129.72 -48.77 -25.04
N ARG A 269 -129.01 -48.94 -23.92
CA ARG A 269 -129.47 -49.79 -22.80
C ARG A 269 -130.80 -49.32 -22.21
N GLU A 270 -131.03 -48.02 -22.09
CA GLU A 270 -132.29 -47.47 -21.57
C GLU A 270 -133.46 -47.76 -22.53
N ARG A 271 -133.24 -47.70 -23.85
CA ARG A 271 -134.23 -48.11 -24.84
C ARG A 271 -134.50 -49.61 -24.82
N GLU A 272 -133.46 -50.43 -24.76
CA GLU A 272 -133.58 -51.89 -24.67
C GLU A 272 -134.30 -52.30 -23.37
N LEU A 273 -134.02 -51.63 -22.25
CA LEU A 273 -134.72 -51.82 -20.98
C LEU A 273 -136.18 -51.36 -21.07
N ARG A 274 -136.50 -50.24 -21.73
CA ARG A 274 -137.89 -49.82 -21.96
C ARG A 274 -138.66 -50.80 -22.83
N GLU A 275 -138.04 -51.34 -23.87
CA GLU A 275 -138.67 -52.36 -24.73
C GLU A 275 -138.89 -53.67 -23.97
N ARG A 276 -137.91 -54.13 -23.17
CA ARG A 276 -138.08 -55.29 -22.30
C ARG A 276 -139.17 -55.07 -21.25
N VAL A 277 -139.23 -53.89 -20.64
CA VAL A 277 -140.31 -53.51 -19.71
C VAL A 277 -141.66 -53.50 -20.42
N ALA A 278 -141.78 -52.93 -21.61
CA ALA A 278 -143.04 -52.94 -22.36
C ALA A 278 -143.47 -54.38 -22.73
N THR A 279 -142.51 -55.25 -23.07
CA THR A 279 -142.77 -56.66 -23.38
C THR A 279 -143.23 -57.39 -22.12
N GLU A 280 -142.52 -57.22 -21.00
CA GLU A 280 -142.90 -57.79 -19.71
C GLU A 280 -144.23 -57.23 -19.18
N GLU A 281 -144.54 -55.95 -19.42
CA GLU A 281 -145.83 -55.32 -19.08
C GLU A 281 -146.96 -55.96 -19.88
N THR A 282 -146.78 -56.22 -21.18
CA THR A 282 -147.79 -56.94 -21.98
C THR A 282 -148.00 -58.39 -21.54
N GLU A 283 -146.93 -59.10 -21.16
CA GLU A 283 -147.03 -60.45 -20.59
C GLU A 283 -147.60 -60.48 -19.17
N ALA A 284 -147.36 -59.43 -18.37
CA ALA A 284 -147.91 -59.26 -17.04
C ALA A 284 -149.42 -58.95 -17.12
N ILE A 285 -149.87 -58.13 -18.08
CA ILE A 285 -151.29 -57.86 -18.33
C ILE A 285 -152.02 -59.15 -18.74
N GLN A 286 -151.42 -60.00 -19.58
CA GLN A 286 -152.00 -61.29 -19.94
C GLN A 286 -152.06 -62.28 -18.76
N ARG A 287 -151.04 -62.29 -17.87
CA ARG A 287 -151.07 -63.06 -16.61
C ARG A 287 -152.12 -62.53 -15.62
N ILE A 288 -152.32 -61.22 -15.55
CA ILE A 288 -153.30 -60.58 -14.65
C ILE A 288 -154.74 -60.91 -15.09
N GLN A 289 -155.03 -60.95 -16.39
CA GLN A 289 -156.36 -61.36 -16.88
C GLN A 289 -156.66 -62.85 -16.59
N ALA A 290 -155.65 -63.72 -16.56
CA ALA A 290 -155.83 -65.12 -16.18
C ALA A 290 -155.92 -65.34 -14.65
N GLY A 291 -155.30 -64.46 -13.83
CA GLY A 291 -155.27 -64.56 -12.37
C GLY A 291 -156.43 -63.89 -11.63
N LEU A 292 -157.17 -62.98 -12.28
CA LEU A 292 -158.27 -62.22 -11.65
C LEU A 292 -159.50 -63.05 -11.29
N GLY A 293 -159.66 -64.26 -11.84
CA GLY A 293 -160.72 -65.19 -11.42
C GLY A 293 -160.50 -65.82 -10.04
N ASP A 294 -159.25 -65.83 -9.55
CA ASP A 294 -158.87 -66.60 -8.34
C ASP A 294 -158.52 -65.73 -7.12
N VAL A 295 -158.30 -64.41 -7.34
CA VAL A 295 -157.85 -63.45 -6.30
C VAL A 295 -159.01 -62.74 -5.58
N GLU A 296 -160.20 -62.64 -6.19
CA GLU A 296 -161.38 -62.06 -5.51
C GLU A 296 -161.79 -62.82 -4.24
N ARG A 297 -161.39 -64.09 -4.09
CA ARG A 297 -161.70 -64.88 -2.90
C ARG A 297 -160.69 -64.78 -1.76
N ARG A 298 -159.52 -64.14 -1.93
CA ARG A 298 -158.42 -64.23 -0.93
C ARG A 298 -157.90 -62.91 -0.35
N GLN A 299 -158.10 -61.76 -0.97
CA GLN A 299 -157.42 -60.51 -0.53
C GLN A 299 -158.29 -59.47 0.20
N VAL A 300 -159.49 -59.87 0.66
CA VAL A 300 -160.21 -59.12 1.71
C VAL A 300 -159.50 -59.22 3.08
N ASP A 301 -158.63 -60.20 3.30
CA ASP A 301 -158.05 -60.45 4.64
C ASP A 301 -156.68 -59.81 4.93
N GLN A 302 -155.95 -59.32 3.93
CA GLN A 302 -154.54 -58.91 4.12
C GLN A 302 -154.31 -57.39 4.21
N LEU A 303 -155.29 -56.58 3.82
CA LEU A 303 -155.25 -55.10 3.95
C LEU A 303 -155.20 -54.60 5.40
N LYS A 304 -155.41 -55.47 6.38
CA LYS A 304 -155.49 -55.08 7.79
C LYS A 304 -154.14 -54.95 8.52
N ARG A 305 -153.01 -55.38 7.95
CA ARG A 305 -151.80 -55.66 8.75
C ARG A 305 -150.54 -54.85 8.48
N ILE A 306 -150.44 -54.08 7.40
CA ILE A 306 -149.15 -53.49 6.98
C ILE A 306 -149.09 -51.96 7.11
N VAL A 307 -150.23 -51.31 7.39
CA VAL A 307 -150.31 -49.87 7.70
C VAL A 307 -149.65 -49.53 9.05
N GLU A 308 -149.30 -50.51 9.87
CA GLU A 308 -148.88 -50.27 11.24
C GLU A 308 -147.35 -50.25 11.45
N ARG A 309 -146.55 -50.34 10.38
CA ARG A 309 -145.08 -50.45 10.55
C ARG A 309 -144.24 -49.49 9.72
N THR A 310 -144.84 -48.44 9.19
CA THR A 310 -144.08 -47.29 8.70
C THR A 310 -143.34 -46.59 9.85
N SER A 311 -142.12 -46.14 9.53
CA SER A 311 -141.49 -44.91 10.04
C SER A 311 -140.35 -45.04 11.08
N SER A 312 -139.22 -44.40 10.73
CA SER A 312 -137.92 -44.27 11.41
C SER A 312 -137.00 -45.49 11.33
N SER A 313 -135.72 -45.43 10.94
CA SER A 313 -134.77 -44.33 10.75
C SER A 313 -133.52 -44.86 10.01
N PHE A 314 -133.01 -44.13 9.00
CA PHE A 314 -131.66 -44.37 8.43
C PHE A 314 -131.09 -43.09 7.82
N SER A 315 -130.58 -42.16 8.64
CA SER A 315 -129.82 -41.01 8.14
C SER A 315 -128.92 -40.39 9.20
N ASP A 316 -127.78 -41.02 9.57
CA ASP A 316 -126.80 -40.32 10.42
C ASP A 316 -125.32 -40.84 10.48
N SER A 317 -124.80 -41.66 9.55
CA SER A 317 -123.43 -42.22 9.72
C SER A 317 -122.33 -41.84 8.71
N LEU A 318 -122.58 -41.02 7.68
CA LEU A 318 -121.57 -40.78 6.63
C LEU A 318 -120.73 -39.49 6.77
N SER A 319 -120.93 -38.66 7.79
CA SER A 319 -120.18 -37.39 7.92
C SER A 319 -118.86 -37.47 8.72
N LYS A 320 -118.53 -38.59 9.38
CA LYS A 320 -117.34 -38.67 10.26
C LYS A 320 -116.04 -39.14 9.59
N GLN A 321 -116.08 -39.84 8.46
CA GLN A 321 -114.86 -40.41 7.83
C GLN A 321 -114.04 -39.41 6.99
N PHE A 322 -114.62 -38.29 6.55
CA PHE A 322 -113.90 -37.33 5.71
C PHE A 322 -112.98 -36.36 6.48
N SER A 323 -113.15 -36.19 7.79
CA SER A 323 -112.43 -35.17 8.57
C SER A 323 -111.04 -35.61 9.07
N ASP A 324 -110.79 -36.92 9.18
CA ASP A 324 -109.55 -37.42 9.81
C ASP A 324 -108.39 -37.59 8.81
N GLU A 325 -108.68 -37.79 7.52
CA GLU A 325 -107.67 -38.00 6.47
C GLU A 325 -106.90 -36.69 6.13
N ILE A 326 -107.59 -35.54 6.18
CA ILE A 326 -107.03 -34.23 5.76
C ILE A 326 -106.06 -33.66 6.81
N LYS A 327 -106.21 -33.98 8.09
CA LYS A 327 -105.30 -33.52 9.15
C LYS A 327 -103.92 -34.20 9.08
N ARG A 328 -103.88 -35.50 8.79
CA ARG A 328 -102.63 -36.28 8.72
C ARG A 328 -101.70 -35.85 7.60
N ALA A 329 -102.25 -35.45 6.44
CA ALA A 329 -101.45 -35.02 5.30
C ALA A 329 -100.70 -33.69 5.54
N ARG A 330 -101.17 -32.86 6.50
CA ARG A 330 -100.63 -31.52 6.74
C ARG A 330 -99.53 -31.48 7.80
N GLU A 331 -99.52 -32.41 8.74
CA GLU A 331 -98.50 -32.51 9.81
C GLU A 331 -97.17 -33.12 9.31
N ASP A 332 -97.21 -33.97 8.28
CA ASP A 332 -96.03 -34.66 7.73
C ASP A 332 -95.12 -33.73 6.89
N ALA A 333 -95.71 -32.70 6.26
CA ALA A 333 -94.98 -31.70 5.47
C ALA A 333 -94.20 -30.68 6.35
N ALA A 334 -94.65 -30.41 7.58
CA ALA A 334 -94.00 -29.46 8.48
C ALA A 334 -92.77 -30.05 9.19
N GLN A 335 -92.73 -31.36 9.42
CA GLN A 335 -91.62 -32.02 10.13
C GLN A 335 -90.36 -32.21 9.25
N ARG A 336 -90.50 -32.34 7.93
CA ARG A 336 -89.37 -32.46 6.99
C ARG A 336 -88.55 -31.18 6.85
N LEU A 337 -89.19 -30.02 6.89
CA LEU A 337 -88.51 -28.73 6.69
C LEU A 337 -87.68 -28.28 7.91
N SER A 338 -88.07 -28.67 9.13
CA SER A 338 -87.30 -28.34 10.35
C SER A 338 -86.03 -29.18 10.51
N ARG A 339 -86.04 -30.45 10.07
CA ARG A 339 -84.89 -31.38 10.20
C ARG A 339 -83.75 -31.11 9.22
N GLU A 340 -84.04 -30.44 8.11
CA GLU A 340 -83.02 -30.06 7.11
C GLU A 340 -82.32 -28.74 7.47
N LEU A 341 -82.98 -27.83 8.18
CA LEU A 341 -82.38 -26.58 8.66
C LEU A 341 -81.40 -26.81 9.82
N ASP A 342 -81.69 -27.68 10.78
CA ASP A 342 -80.79 -27.96 11.91
C ASP A 342 -79.49 -28.66 11.48
N ARG A 343 -79.53 -29.52 10.44
CA ARG A 343 -78.33 -30.20 9.91
C ARG A 343 -77.36 -29.27 9.19
N ALA A 344 -77.86 -28.22 8.52
CA ALA A 344 -77.01 -27.26 7.83
C ALA A 344 -76.24 -26.36 8.81
N VAL A 345 -76.87 -25.98 9.93
CA VAL A 345 -76.27 -25.10 10.94
C VAL A 345 -75.16 -25.82 11.74
N GLU A 346 -75.31 -27.11 12.01
CA GLU A 346 -74.33 -27.89 12.78
C GLU A 346 -73.03 -28.20 12.00
N HIS A 347 -73.10 -28.27 10.67
CA HIS A 347 -71.94 -28.50 9.79
C HIS A 347 -71.06 -27.24 9.65
N PHE A 348 -71.67 -26.05 9.55
CA PHE A 348 -70.95 -24.78 9.44
C PHE A 348 -70.18 -24.40 10.72
N ALA A 349 -70.68 -24.78 11.90
CA ALA A 349 -70.02 -24.47 13.17
C ALA A 349 -68.75 -25.31 13.42
N ARG A 350 -68.71 -26.58 12.95
CA ARG A 350 -67.56 -27.48 13.18
C ARG A 350 -66.39 -27.26 12.22
N GLU A 351 -66.64 -26.80 10.99
CA GLU A 351 -65.57 -26.49 10.02
C GLU A 351 -64.88 -25.15 10.27
N ALA A 352 -65.59 -24.16 10.83
CA ALA A 352 -65.00 -22.84 11.10
C ALA A 352 -63.97 -22.86 12.25
N GLN A 353 -64.08 -23.78 13.21
CA GLN A 353 -63.17 -23.87 14.36
C GLN A 353 -61.88 -24.68 14.09
N SER A 354 -61.87 -25.69 13.21
CA SER A 354 -60.64 -26.44 12.93
C SER A 354 -59.71 -25.69 11.97
N VAL A 355 -60.26 -24.95 10.99
CA VAL A 355 -59.47 -24.24 9.97
C VAL A 355 -58.78 -23.00 10.53
N LEU A 356 -59.33 -22.35 11.57
CA LEU A 356 -58.71 -21.18 12.22
C LEU A 356 -57.55 -21.55 13.16
N ALA A 357 -57.60 -22.72 13.82
CA ALA A 357 -56.52 -23.19 14.70
C ALA A 357 -55.31 -23.71 13.91
N GLU A 358 -55.54 -24.41 12.79
CA GLU A 358 -54.49 -25.02 11.98
C GLU A 358 -53.71 -23.98 11.15
N ARG A 359 -54.36 -22.91 10.66
CA ARG A 359 -53.70 -21.86 9.86
C ARG A 359 -52.83 -20.91 10.70
N LEU A 360 -53.17 -20.67 11.97
CA LEU A 360 -52.37 -19.80 12.85
C LEU A 360 -51.09 -20.48 13.36
N ALA A 361 -51.15 -21.78 13.67
CA ALA A 361 -49.96 -22.56 14.05
C ALA A 361 -48.96 -22.69 12.87
N HIS A 362 -49.47 -22.92 11.66
CA HIS A 362 -48.63 -23.13 10.48
C HIS A 362 -48.00 -21.83 9.94
N VAL A 363 -48.64 -20.67 10.16
CA VAL A 363 -48.10 -19.34 9.79
C VAL A 363 -47.06 -18.84 10.80
N ALA A 364 -47.18 -19.19 12.08
CA ALA A 364 -46.19 -18.86 13.10
C ALA A 364 -44.87 -19.66 12.91
N ASP A 365 -44.97 -20.96 12.63
CA ASP A 365 -43.79 -21.84 12.48
C ASP A 365 -43.07 -21.62 11.12
N ALA A 366 -43.83 -21.40 10.04
CA ALA A 366 -43.25 -21.07 8.74
C ALA A 366 -42.65 -19.64 8.68
N GLY A 367 -43.16 -18.71 9.49
CA GLY A 367 -42.61 -17.35 9.65
C GLY A 367 -41.30 -17.34 10.43
N GLY A 368 -41.23 -18.09 11.54
CA GLY A 368 -40.03 -18.22 12.37
C GLY A 368 -38.85 -18.85 11.62
N GLN A 369 -39.09 -19.98 10.93
CA GLN A 369 -38.03 -20.67 10.19
C GLN A 369 -37.51 -19.90 8.96
N ARG A 370 -38.32 -19.00 8.37
CA ARG A 370 -37.87 -18.11 7.28
C ARG A 370 -37.05 -16.94 7.77
N LEU A 371 -37.39 -16.39 8.94
CA LEU A 371 -36.60 -15.33 9.58
C LEU A 371 -35.26 -15.89 10.08
N GLU A 372 -35.25 -17.07 10.70
CA GLU A 372 -34.04 -17.71 11.20
C GLU A 372 -33.07 -18.09 10.08
N ARG A 373 -33.58 -18.64 8.96
CA ARG A 373 -32.75 -18.88 7.75
C ARG A 373 -32.23 -17.61 7.11
N LYS A 374 -33.01 -16.53 7.07
CA LYS A 374 -32.53 -15.24 6.53
C LYS A 374 -31.50 -14.60 7.45
N LEU A 375 -31.65 -14.69 8.77
CA LEU A 375 -30.67 -14.17 9.73
C LEU A 375 -29.38 -14.99 9.74
N SER A 376 -29.45 -16.32 9.64
CA SER A 376 -28.25 -17.16 9.51
C SER A 376 -27.55 -16.95 8.17
N GLN A 377 -28.31 -16.74 7.09
CA GLN A 377 -27.76 -16.50 5.75
C GLN A 377 -27.12 -15.11 5.64
N ILE A 378 -27.74 -14.07 6.21
CA ILE A 378 -27.16 -12.72 6.30
C ILE A 378 -25.93 -12.73 7.22
N GLY A 379 -25.95 -13.44 8.35
CA GLY A 379 -24.78 -13.59 9.22
C GLY A 379 -23.61 -14.27 8.49
N SER A 380 -23.88 -15.38 7.80
CA SER A 380 -22.85 -16.09 7.04
C SER A 380 -22.32 -15.30 5.84
N SER A 381 -23.16 -14.48 5.17
CA SER A 381 -22.72 -13.65 4.05
C SER A 381 -21.88 -12.47 4.51
N LEU A 382 -22.20 -11.88 5.67
CA LEU A 382 -21.41 -10.79 6.25
C LEU A 382 -20.05 -11.30 6.77
N GLU A 383 -19.99 -12.48 7.38
CA GLU A 383 -18.72 -13.12 7.76
C GLU A 383 -17.88 -13.49 6.53
N HIS A 384 -18.51 -13.98 5.44
CA HIS A 384 -17.80 -14.28 4.19
C HIS A 384 -17.24 -13.01 3.54
N GLU A 385 -18.04 -11.95 3.43
CA GLU A 385 -17.60 -10.65 2.90
C GLU A 385 -16.50 -10.03 3.76
N GLN A 386 -16.57 -10.16 5.09
CA GLN A 386 -15.56 -9.66 6.01
C GLN A 386 -14.24 -10.46 5.88
N HIS A 387 -14.31 -11.79 5.74
CA HIS A 387 -13.13 -12.61 5.51
C HIS A 387 -12.51 -12.37 4.13
N GLU A 388 -13.31 -12.14 3.10
CA GLU A 388 -12.85 -11.83 1.75
C GLU A 388 -12.19 -10.44 1.68
N LEU A 389 -12.77 -9.44 2.34
CA LEU A 389 -12.16 -8.10 2.50
C LEU A 389 -10.84 -8.16 3.27
N VAL A 390 -10.75 -8.96 4.34
CA VAL A 390 -9.52 -9.13 5.11
C VAL A 390 -8.45 -9.87 4.28
N ALA A 391 -8.84 -10.90 3.52
CA ALA A 391 -7.94 -11.63 2.64
C ALA A 391 -7.43 -10.73 1.50
N GLU A 392 -8.28 -9.92 0.89
CA GLU A 392 -7.91 -8.97 -0.17
C GLU A 392 -7.01 -7.84 0.38
N LEU A 393 -7.27 -7.33 1.59
CA LEU A 393 -6.37 -6.40 2.28
C LEU A 393 -5.01 -7.01 2.58
N GLN A 394 -4.96 -8.25 3.08
CA GLN A 394 -3.71 -8.98 3.33
C GLN A 394 -2.94 -9.24 2.04
N ARG A 395 -3.65 -9.55 0.94
CA ARG A 395 -3.05 -9.76 -0.39
C ARG A 395 -2.44 -8.47 -0.94
N ARG A 396 -3.16 -7.34 -0.84
CA ARG A 396 -2.65 -6.03 -1.25
C ARG A 396 -1.48 -5.55 -0.40
N ILE A 397 -1.50 -5.80 0.91
CA ILE A 397 -0.37 -5.49 1.80
C ILE A 397 0.84 -6.36 1.42
N GLY A 398 0.65 -7.65 1.15
CA GLY A 398 1.73 -8.55 0.71
C GLY A 398 2.31 -8.17 -0.66
N GLU A 399 1.47 -7.79 -1.62
CA GLU A 399 1.89 -7.28 -2.93
C GLU A 399 2.67 -5.95 -2.80
N ALA A 400 2.18 -5.02 -1.98
CA ALA A 400 2.88 -3.76 -1.72
C ALA A 400 4.22 -3.97 -0.98
N GLU A 401 4.29 -4.91 -0.03
CA GLU A 401 5.54 -5.24 0.68
C GLU A 401 6.56 -5.93 -0.25
N SER A 402 6.09 -6.79 -1.16
CA SER A 402 6.89 -7.40 -2.23
C SER A 402 7.45 -6.34 -3.18
N GLU A 403 6.60 -5.40 -3.61
CA GLU A 403 6.98 -4.29 -4.49
C GLU A 403 7.98 -3.35 -3.80
N LEU A 404 7.81 -3.09 -2.50
CA LEU A 404 8.76 -2.32 -1.71
C LEU A 404 10.11 -3.04 -1.57
N ARG A 405 10.12 -4.36 -1.29
CA ARG A 405 11.36 -5.16 -1.26
C ARG A 405 12.08 -5.14 -2.60
N SER A 406 11.34 -5.26 -3.69
CA SER A 406 11.85 -5.13 -5.06
C SER A 406 12.51 -3.77 -5.29
N HIS A 407 11.84 -2.67 -4.92
CA HIS A 407 12.39 -1.32 -5.06
C HIS A 407 13.64 -1.10 -4.19
N VAL A 408 13.65 -1.61 -2.96
CA VAL A 408 14.83 -1.53 -2.08
C VAL A 408 16.00 -2.35 -2.61
N GLN A 409 15.75 -3.53 -3.19
CA GLN A 409 16.78 -4.34 -3.84
C GLN A 409 17.32 -3.67 -5.11
N ALA A 410 16.45 -3.05 -5.91
CA ALA A 410 16.85 -2.29 -7.09
C ALA A 410 17.71 -1.07 -6.71
N LEU A 411 17.30 -0.30 -5.68
CA LEU A 411 18.08 0.81 -5.14
C LEU A 411 19.42 0.37 -4.55
N ALA A 412 19.47 -0.79 -3.89
CA ALA A 412 20.72 -1.37 -3.39
C ALA A 412 21.65 -1.79 -4.54
N ALA A 413 21.11 -2.41 -5.59
CA ALA A 413 21.87 -2.77 -6.78
C ALA A 413 22.39 -1.53 -7.54
N ASP A 414 21.58 -0.47 -7.66
CA ASP A 414 21.99 0.81 -8.24
C ASP A 414 23.07 1.49 -7.39
N ALA A 415 22.94 1.48 -6.05
CA ALA A 415 23.96 2.01 -5.16
C ALA A 415 25.28 1.23 -5.25
N GLU A 416 25.23 -0.10 -5.41
CA GLU A 416 26.41 -0.93 -5.66
C GLU A 416 27.02 -0.66 -7.04
N ALA A 417 26.19 -0.46 -8.08
CA ALA A 417 26.65 -0.06 -9.40
C ALA A 417 27.35 1.30 -9.38
N GLU A 418 26.78 2.30 -8.72
CA GLU A 418 27.42 3.60 -8.51
C GLU A 418 28.73 3.47 -7.73
N ARG A 419 28.77 2.62 -6.70
CA ARG A 419 29.98 2.37 -5.90
C ARG A 419 31.08 1.70 -6.73
N THR A 420 30.75 0.78 -7.64
CA THR A 420 31.73 0.18 -8.56
C THR A 420 32.25 1.19 -9.59
N VAL A 421 31.39 2.06 -10.11
CA VAL A 421 31.78 3.16 -11.02
C VAL A 421 32.68 4.18 -10.31
N ILE A 422 32.36 4.56 -9.07
CA ILE A 422 33.18 5.46 -8.25
C ILE A 422 34.54 4.82 -7.95
N ASN A 423 34.58 3.54 -7.58
CA ASN A 423 35.83 2.82 -7.36
C ASN A 423 36.68 2.70 -8.63
N ALA A 424 36.06 2.47 -9.79
CA ALA A 424 36.75 2.48 -11.07
C ALA A 424 37.35 3.86 -11.38
N ARG A 425 36.61 4.95 -11.13
CA ARG A 425 37.10 6.33 -11.29
C ARG A 425 38.22 6.67 -10.29
N LEU A 426 38.14 6.19 -9.05
CA LEU A 426 39.19 6.37 -8.05
C LEU A 426 40.47 5.63 -8.45
N ASN A 427 40.35 4.40 -8.96
CA ASN A 427 41.49 3.64 -9.45
C ASN A 427 42.11 4.28 -10.70
N GLU A 428 41.29 4.84 -11.60
CA GLU A 428 41.76 5.59 -12.75
C GLU A 428 42.47 6.90 -12.35
N LEU A 429 41.94 7.62 -11.36
CA LEU A 429 42.59 8.81 -10.81
C LEU A 429 43.90 8.47 -10.12
N ARG A 430 43.92 7.38 -9.33
CA ARG A 430 45.14 6.87 -8.71
C ARG A 430 46.17 6.49 -9.76
N ARG A 431 45.77 5.79 -10.82
CA ARG A 431 46.65 5.42 -11.94
C ARG A 431 47.20 6.66 -12.65
N ARG A 432 46.38 7.68 -12.88
CA ARG A 432 46.83 8.98 -13.43
C ARG A 432 47.80 9.71 -12.51
N ILE A 433 47.60 9.63 -11.20
CA ILE A 433 48.56 10.19 -10.24
C ILE A 433 49.88 9.39 -10.29
N GLU A 434 49.83 8.06 -10.31
CA GLU A 434 51.03 7.21 -10.45
C GLU A 434 51.75 7.47 -11.79
N GLU A 435 51.02 7.63 -12.90
CA GLU A 435 51.57 8.00 -14.21
C GLU A 435 52.19 9.41 -14.21
N LEU A 436 51.54 10.41 -13.58
CA LEU A 436 52.08 11.76 -13.43
C LEU A 436 53.29 11.81 -12.49
N VAL A 437 53.32 10.97 -11.45
CA VAL A 437 54.47 10.81 -10.54
C VAL A 437 55.61 10.14 -11.28
N ALA A 438 55.36 9.09 -12.06
CA ALA A 438 56.38 8.44 -12.90
C ALA A 438 56.86 9.38 -14.04
N GLU A 439 55.99 10.22 -14.59
CA GLU A 439 56.36 11.26 -15.55
C GLU A 439 57.21 12.36 -14.89
N ALA A 440 56.91 12.74 -13.64
CA ALA A 440 57.74 13.66 -12.86
C ALA A 440 59.09 13.04 -12.47
N GLU A 441 59.13 11.76 -12.08
CA GLU A 441 60.36 11.02 -11.78
C GLU A 441 61.24 10.82 -13.02
N SER A 442 60.65 10.52 -14.18
CA SER A 442 61.38 10.41 -15.45
C SER A 442 61.86 11.76 -15.98
N ARG A 443 61.11 12.86 -15.73
CA ARG A 443 61.60 14.23 -15.98
C ARG A 443 62.72 14.65 -15.00
N LEU A 444 62.82 14.02 -13.83
CA LEU A 444 63.93 14.20 -12.88
C LEU A 444 65.12 13.26 -13.16
N ALA A 445 65.00 12.32 -14.10
CA ALA A 445 66.08 11.46 -14.57
C ALA A 445 66.39 11.75 -16.05
N PRO A 446 67.10 12.86 -16.34
CA PRO A 446 68.56 12.77 -16.30
C PRO A 446 69.23 14.10 -15.88
N THR A 447 69.77 14.17 -14.67
CA THR A 447 70.79 15.17 -14.32
C THR A 447 71.85 14.64 -13.35
N PHE A 448 72.13 13.34 -13.40
CA PHE A 448 73.40 12.80 -12.91
C PHE A 448 73.98 11.84 -13.94
N ARG A 449 74.51 12.42 -15.01
CA ARG A 449 75.67 11.84 -15.71
C ARG A 449 76.71 12.94 -15.83
N THR A 450 77.80 12.81 -15.08
CA THR A 450 79.21 12.90 -15.51
C THR A 450 80.12 13.47 -14.41
N SER A 451 80.92 12.60 -13.81
CA SER A 451 82.39 12.66 -13.82
C SER A 451 82.94 11.30 -13.41
#